data_AF-A0A0R1SGZ3-F1
#
_entry.id   AF-A0A0R1SGZ3-F1
#
_cell.length_a   1.000
_cell.length_b   1.000
_cell.length_c   1.000
_cell.angle_alpha   90.00
_cell.angle_beta   90.00
_cell.angle_gamma   90.00
#
_symmetry.space_group_name_H-M   'P 1'
#
loop_
_entity.id
_entity.type
_entity.pdbx_description
1 polymer ?
#
loop_
_entity_poly.entity_id
_entity_poly.type
_entity_poly.pdbx_seq_one_letter_code
_entity_poly.pdbx_strand_id
1 'polypeptide(L)'
;MIFLGFLELFFIWIPFELNEIYNTHLGFMRQILYMNEQYPISLSLWLCIFLLAISLFLVILNMIKTIFKNHSFGHSIRYVWLLILSIFIFVFLIIPNNIANPMYYYDLLSFSLVLLLQLLLLRILHQKRG
;
A
#
# COMPACT_ATOMS: atom_id res chain seq x y z
N MET A 1 -8.78 -11.70 -17.06
CA MET A 1 -9.10 -10.64 -16.08
C MET A 1 -9.16 -11.15 -14.65
N ILE A 2 -9.71 -12.35 -14.43
CA ILE A 2 -9.83 -13.00 -13.11
C ILE A 2 -8.47 -13.23 -12.44
N PHE A 3 -7.47 -13.74 -13.17
CA PHE A 3 -6.11 -13.99 -12.64
C PHE A 3 -5.47 -12.74 -12.00
N LEU A 4 -5.67 -11.57 -12.61
CA LEU A 4 -5.15 -10.32 -12.08
C LEU A 4 -5.85 -9.87 -10.79
N GLY A 5 -7.17 -10.14 -10.67
CA GLY A 5 -7.90 -9.86 -9.43
C GLY A 5 -7.44 -10.75 -8.28
N PHE A 6 -7.18 -12.04 -8.55
CA PHE A 6 -6.56 -12.94 -7.56
C PHE A 6 -5.20 -12.43 -7.11
N LEU A 7 -4.40 -11.91 -8.04
CA LEU A 7 -3.07 -11.40 -7.74
C LEU A 7 -3.12 -10.10 -6.92
N GLU A 8 -4.09 -9.21 -7.18
CA GLU A 8 -4.36 -8.03 -6.35
C GLU A 8 -4.79 -8.41 -4.92
N LEU A 9 -5.66 -9.42 -4.77
CA LEU A 9 -6.06 -9.94 -3.46
C LEU A 9 -4.89 -10.60 -2.72
N PHE A 10 -4.08 -11.41 -3.41
CA PHE A 10 -2.88 -12.02 -2.86
C PHE A 10 -1.91 -10.95 -2.34
N PHE A 11 -1.73 -9.87 -3.08
CA PHE A 11 -0.89 -8.76 -2.64
C PHE A 11 -1.38 -8.09 -1.35
N ILE A 12 -2.70 -7.93 -1.17
CA ILE A 12 -3.28 -7.38 0.06
C ILE A 12 -3.10 -8.32 1.25
N TRP A 13 -2.98 -9.63 1.01
CA TRP A 13 -2.70 -10.62 2.06
C TRP A 13 -1.26 -10.51 2.60
N ILE A 14 -0.29 -10.10 1.78
CA ILE A 14 1.14 -10.09 2.15
C ILE A 14 1.42 -9.33 3.46
N PRO A 15 0.90 -8.11 3.70
CA PRO A 15 1.12 -7.41 4.96
C PRO A 15 0.59 -8.15 6.19
N PHE A 16 -0.51 -8.91 6.06
CA PHE A 16 -1.06 -9.71 7.16
C PHE A 16 -0.17 -10.90 7.48
N GLU A 17 0.29 -11.63 6.46
CA GLU A 17 1.19 -12.77 6.63
C GLU A 17 2.53 -12.33 7.24
N LEU A 18 3.07 -11.20 6.77
CA LEU A 18 4.26 -10.60 7.36
C LEU A 18 4.00 -10.31 8.84
N ASN A 19 2.87 -9.69 9.19
CA ASN A 19 2.53 -9.39 10.57
C ASN A 19 2.46 -10.67 11.45
N GLU A 20 1.86 -11.76 10.96
CA GLU A 20 1.83 -13.04 11.69
C GLU A 20 3.22 -13.63 11.90
N ILE A 21 4.04 -13.71 10.84
CA ILE A 21 5.42 -14.20 10.93
C ILE A 21 6.22 -13.33 11.92
N TYR A 22 6.04 -12.01 11.86
CA TYR A 22 6.71 -11.06 12.75
C TYR A 22 6.18 -11.06 14.19
N ASN A 23 4.97 -11.57 14.46
CA ASN A 23 4.38 -11.66 15.80
C ASN A 23 4.64 -13.00 16.51
N THR A 24 5.33 -13.94 15.87
CA THR A 24 5.90 -15.13 16.57
C THR A 24 7.08 -14.71 17.47
N HIS A 25 7.81 -15.63 18.13
CA HIS A 25 8.88 -15.34 19.13
C HIS A 25 9.83 -14.14 18.84
N LEU A 26 10.01 -13.75 17.57
CA LEU A 26 10.71 -12.54 17.12
C LEU A 26 10.00 -11.20 17.44
N GLY A 27 8.67 -11.18 17.51
CA GLY A 27 7.83 -10.02 17.84
C GLY A 27 8.01 -9.51 19.26
N PHE A 28 8.30 -10.42 20.21
CA PHE A 28 8.63 -10.06 21.59
C PHE A 28 10.00 -9.35 21.67
N MET A 29 11.01 -9.87 20.94
CA MET A 29 12.31 -9.20 20.79
C MET A 29 12.19 -7.82 20.13
N ARG A 30 11.29 -7.71 19.16
CA ARG A 30 11.01 -6.47 18.43
C ARG A 30 10.37 -5.41 19.33
N GLN A 31 9.37 -5.75 20.14
CA GLN A 31 8.79 -4.81 21.11
C GLN A 31 9.84 -4.28 22.09
N ILE A 32 10.74 -5.16 22.57
CA ILE A 32 11.86 -4.76 23.44
C ILE A 32 12.81 -3.82 22.70
N LEU A 33 13.18 -4.11 21.45
CA LEU A 33 13.99 -3.22 20.60
C LEU A 33 13.32 -1.86 20.36
N TYR A 34 12.01 -1.82 20.08
CA TYR A 34 11.26 -0.57 19.91
C TYR A 34 11.09 0.23 21.21
N MET A 35 11.12 -0.43 22.37
CA MET A 35 11.09 0.25 23.67
C MET A 35 12.47 0.75 24.13
N ASN A 36 13.57 0.12 23.68
CA ASN A 36 14.94 0.46 24.10
C ASN A 36 15.71 1.37 23.12
N GLU A 37 15.41 1.32 21.83
CA GLU A 37 16.09 2.15 20.82
C GLU A 37 15.19 3.30 20.35
N GLN A 38 15.78 4.47 20.12
CA GLN A 38 15.12 5.57 19.42
C GLN A 38 14.92 5.21 17.94
N TYR A 39 13.95 4.35 17.67
CA TYR A 39 13.57 4.02 16.31
C TYR A 39 13.06 5.29 15.60
N PRO A 40 13.45 5.53 14.34
CA PRO A 40 13.06 6.72 13.62
C PRO A 40 11.61 6.58 13.12
N ILE A 41 10.65 6.61 14.04
CA ILE A 41 9.20 6.54 13.77
C ILE A 41 8.80 7.67 12.79
N SER A 42 9.42 8.85 12.97
CA SER A 42 9.29 9.97 12.05
C SER A 42 9.70 9.59 10.63
N LEU A 43 10.81 8.87 10.45
CA LEU A 43 11.28 8.45 9.13
C LEU A 43 10.32 7.45 8.47
N SER A 44 9.80 6.47 9.21
CA SER A 44 8.78 5.54 8.67
C SER A 44 7.49 6.27 8.28
N LEU A 45 7.08 7.26 9.07
CA LEU A 45 5.90 8.09 8.81
C LEU A 45 6.11 8.94 7.55
N TRP A 46 7.26 9.63 7.44
CA TRP A 46 7.60 10.42 6.26
C TRP A 46 7.67 9.57 4.99
N LEU A 47 8.25 8.37 5.07
CA LEU A 47 8.28 7.42 3.95
C LEU A 47 6.88 6.95 3.57
N CYS A 48 6.01 6.63 4.54
CA CYS A 48 4.63 6.25 4.28
C CYS A 48 3.86 7.37 3.57
N ILE A 49 3.94 8.61 4.07
CA ILE A 49 3.31 9.79 3.44
C ILE A 49 3.83 9.97 2.01
N PHE A 50 5.15 9.88 1.82
CA PHE A 50 5.78 10.05 0.52
C PHE A 50 5.30 8.99 -0.49
N LEU A 51 5.28 7.72 -0.08
CA LEU A 51 4.80 6.61 -0.92
C LEU A 51 3.32 6.77 -1.27
N LEU A 52 2.49 7.15 -0.30
CA LEU A 52 1.07 7.42 -0.52
C LEU A 52 0.86 8.56 -1.52
N ALA A 53 1.57 9.68 -1.34
CA ALA A 53 1.47 10.84 -2.23
C ALA A 53 1.86 10.48 -3.67
N ILE A 54 2.97 9.77 -3.86
CA ILE A 54 3.39 9.27 -5.18
C ILE A 54 2.33 8.35 -5.77
N SER A 55 1.82 7.42 -4.96
CA SER A 55 0.83 6.45 -5.45
C SER A 55 -0.46 7.12 -5.90
N LEU A 56 -1.00 8.07 -5.13
CA LEU A 56 -2.18 8.87 -5.48
C LEU A 56 -1.95 9.64 -6.78
N PHE A 57 -0.80 10.32 -6.88
CA PHE A 57 -0.43 11.05 -8.09
C PHE A 57 -0.42 10.15 -9.32
N LEU A 58 0.17 8.95 -9.21
CA LEU A 58 0.22 7.97 -10.30
C LEU A 58 -1.16 7.39 -10.63
N VAL A 59 -2.01 7.10 -9.64
CA VAL A 59 -3.39 6.64 -9.87
C VAL A 59 -4.17 7.70 -10.62
N ILE A 60 -4.14 8.97 -10.17
CA ILE A 60 -4.88 10.07 -10.79
C ILE A 60 -4.41 10.30 -12.23
N LEU A 61 -3.10 10.39 -12.46
CA LEU A 61 -2.55 10.56 -13.82
C LEU A 61 -2.98 9.45 -14.78
N ASN A 62 -2.93 8.19 -14.32
CA ASN A 62 -3.31 7.06 -15.17
C ASN A 62 -4.82 6.97 -15.36
N MET A 63 -5.62 7.32 -14.36
CA MET A 63 -7.08 7.39 -14.47
C MET A 63 -7.48 8.44 -15.52
N ILE A 64 -6.88 9.64 -15.48
CA ILE A 64 -7.09 10.69 -16.49
C ILE A 64 -6.75 10.16 -17.89
N LYS A 65 -5.56 9.58 -18.07
CA LYS A 65 -5.14 9.00 -19.36
C LYS A 65 -6.10 7.92 -19.86
N THR A 66 -6.64 7.10 -18.96
CA THR A 66 -7.57 6.01 -19.28
C THR A 66 -8.92 6.56 -19.76
N ILE A 67 -9.42 7.61 -19.11
CA ILE A 67 -10.65 8.31 -19.50
C ILE A 67 -10.50 8.94 -20.89
N PHE A 68 -9.41 9.68 -21.14
CA PHE A 68 -9.16 10.33 -22.44
C PHE A 68 -8.98 9.34 -23.59
N LYS A 69 -8.43 8.15 -23.34
CA LYS A 69 -8.21 7.12 -24.37
C LYS A 69 -9.38 6.15 -24.56
N ASN A 70 -10.51 6.36 -23.86
CA ASN A 70 -11.71 5.52 -23.96
C ASN A 70 -11.42 4.01 -23.79
N HIS A 71 -10.50 3.67 -22.88
CA HIS A 71 -10.12 2.28 -22.64
C HIS A 71 -11.25 1.46 -22.01
N SER A 72 -11.19 0.12 -22.16
CA SER A 72 -12.26 -0.79 -21.70
C SER A 72 -12.60 -0.60 -20.21
N PHE A 73 -13.88 -0.75 -19.88
CA PHE A 73 -14.46 -0.65 -18.52
C PHE A 73 -13.66 -1.37 -17.43
N GLY A 74 -13.11 -2.55 -17.74
CA GLY A 74 -12.31 -3.35 -16.80
C GLY A 74 -10.96 -2.73 -16.39
N HIS A 75 -10.43 -1.77 -17.15
CA HIS A 75 -9.23 -1.02 -16.77
C HIS A 75 -9.57 0.13 -15.83
N SER A 76 -10.67 0.85 -16.08
CA SER A 76 -11.11 1.95 -15.22
C SER A 76 -11.45 1.46 -13.81
N ILE A 77 -12.11 0.31 -13.68
CA ILE A 77 -12.45 -0.29 -12.37
C ILE A 77 -11.19 -0.52 -11.51
N ARG A 78 -10.06 -0.90 -12.11
CA ARG A 78 -8.82 -1.19 -11.36
C ARG A 78 -8.18 0.07 -10.79
N TYR A 79 -8.19 1.17 -11.55
CA TYR A 79 -7.72 2.44 -11.01
C TYR A 79 -8.65 2.97 -9.92
N VAL A 80 -9.97 2.76 -10.03
CA VAL A 80 -10.92 3.04 -8.96
C VAL A 80 -10.63 2.19 -7.72
N TRP A 81 -10.34 0.90 -7.88
CA TRP A 81 -9.95 0.01 -6.79
C TRP A 81 -8.69 0.49 -6.05
N LEU A 82 -7.65 0.86 -6.80
CA LEU A 82 -6.42 1.41 -6.22
C LEU A 82 -6.63 2.76 -5.53
N LEU A 83 -7.54 3.58 -6.06
CA LEU A 83 -7.92 4.85 -5.44
C LEU A 83 -8.61 4.61 -4.10
N ILE A 84 -9.53 3.64 -4.03
CA ILE A 84 -10.19 3.22 -2.78
C ILE A 84 -9.17 2.72 -1.76
N LEU A 85 -8.23 1.86 -2.17
CA LEU A 85 -7.15 1.37 -1.28
C LEU A 85 -6.28 2.52 -0.77
N SER A 86 -5.96 3.50 -1.62
CA SER A 86 -5.15 4.64 -1.22
C SER A 86 -5.86 5.52 -0.20
N ILE A 87 -7.16 5.79 -0.42
CA ILE A 87 -8.00 6.51 0.55
C ILE A 87 -8.08 5.74 1.87
N PHE A 88 -8.24 4.41 1.82
CA PHE A 88 -8.26 3.57 3.01
C PHE A 88 -6.98 3.75 3.85
N ILE A 89 -5.80 3.58 3.24
CA ILE A 89 -4.52 3.75 3.96
C ILE A 89 -4.38 5.18 4.51
N PHE A 90 -4.82 6.20 3.75
CA PHE A 90 -4.77 7.60 4.17
C PHE A 90 -5.67 7.89 5.37
N VAL A 91 -6.89 7.36 5.39
CA VAL A 91 -7.80 7.47 6.54
C VAL A 91 -7.16 6.86 7.78
N PHE A 92 -6.59 5.66 7.66
CA PHE A 92 -5.90 5.03 8.78
C PHE A 92 -4.75 5.90 9.27
N LEU A 93 -3.89 6.42 8.39
CA LEU A 93 -2.77 7.29 8.76
C LEU A 93 -3.16 8.50 9.65
N ILE A 94 -4.37 9.05 9.47
CA ILE A 94 -4.84 10.23 10.21
C ILE A 94 -5.45 9.86 11.57
N ILE A 95 -5.84 8.60 11.81
CA ILE A 95 -6.49 8.19 13.05
C ILE A 95 -5.47 8.25 14.21
N PRO A 96 -5.65 9.17 15.19
CA PRO A 96 -4.63 9.48 16.19
C PRO A 96 -4.51 8.41 17.29
N ASN A 97 -5.43 7.46 17.37
CA ASN A 97 -5.50 6.50 18.49
C ASN A 97 -4.31 5.51 18.55
N ASN A 98 -3.48 5.41 17.51
CA ASN A 98 -2.37 4.46 17.45
C ASN A 98 -0.97 5.10 17.34
N ILE A 99 -0.83 6.41 17.56
CA ILE A 99 0.46 7.13 17.44
C ILE A 99 1.52 6.56 18.39
N ALA A 100 1.11 6.00 19.53
CA ALA A 100 2.01 5.40 20.52
C ALA A 100 2.55 4.02 20.12
N ASN A 101 2.02 3.39 19.07
CA ASN A 101 2.45 2.07 18.64
C ASN A 101 3.33 2.17 17.38
N PRO A 102 4.67 2.10 17.48
CA PRO A 102 5.55 2.19 16.31
C PRO A 102 5.22 1.14 15.24
N MET A 103 4.74 -0.03 15.65
CA MET A 103 4.31 -1.13 14.78
C MET A 103 3.27 -0.69 13.75
N TYR A 104 2.37 0.22 14.15
CA TYR A 104 1.31 0.75 13.31
C TYR A 104 1.83 1.43 12.03
N TYR A 105 2.89 2.21 12.13
CA TYR A 105 3.48 2.92 11.00
C TYR A 105 4.20 1.97 10.02
N TYR A 106 4.75 0.86 10.52
CA TYR A 106 5.35 -0.18 9.68
C TYR A 106 4.30 -0.97 8.90
N ASP A 107 3.15 -1.25 9.52
CA ASP A 107 2.04 -1.92 8.84
C ASP A 107 1.51 -1.02 7.72
N LEU A 108 1.29 0.27 7.99
CA LEU A 108 0.89 1.26 6.98
C LEU A 108 1.91 1.40 5.85
N LEU A 109 3.20 1.39 6.17
CA LEU A 109 4.27 1.43 5.17
C LEU A 109 4.23 0.17 4.27
N SER A 110 3.98 -1.00 4.86
CA SER A 110 3.85 -2.26 4.13
C SER A 110 2.65 -2.25 3.17
N PHE A 111 1.49 -1.76 3.62
CA PHE A 111 0.34 -1.55 2.75
C PHE A 111 0.61 -0.53 1.63
N SER A 112 1.37 0.53 1.91
CA SER A 112 1.75 1.54 0.92
C SER A 112 2.67 0.96 -0.17
N LEU A 113 3.62 0.09 0.22
CA LEU A 113 4.47 -0.63 -0.72
C LEU A 113 3.68 -1.58 -1.61
N VAL A 114 2.73 -2.33 -1.03
CA VAL A 114 1.84 -3.22 -1.78
C VAL A 114 1.03 -2.45 -2.82
N LEU A 115 0.47 -1.30 -2.44
CA LEU A 115 -0.28 -0.46 -3.36
C LEU A 115 0.58 -0.02 -4.54
N LEU A 116 1.84 0.36 -4.28
CA LEU A 116 2.79 0.74 -5.33
C LEU A 116 3.15 -0.44 -6.26
N LEU A 117 3.33 -1.65 -5.70
CA LEU A 117 3.55 -2.87 -6.47
C LEU A 117 2.37 -3.21 -7.39
N GLN A 118 1.13 -3.08 -6.89
CA GLN A 118 -0.07 -3.28 -7.71
C GLN A 118 -0.14 -2.27 -8.87
N LEU A 119 0.19 -1.00 -8.59
CA LEU A 119 0.28 0.07 -9.58
C LEU A 119 1.32 -0.24 -10.68
N LEU A 120 2.51 -0.68 -10.28
CA LEU A 120 3.59 -1.07 -11.21
C LEU A 120 3.19 -2.25 -12.08
N LEU A 121 2.58 -3.29 -11.47
CA LEU A 121 2.13 -4.46 -12.19
C LEU A 121 1.07 -4.12 -13.25
N LEU A 122 0.11 -3.26 -12.92
CA LEU A 122 -0.87 -2.77 -13.89
C LEU A 122 -0.21 -2.01 -15.05
N ARG A 123 0.80 -1.18 -14.75
CA ARG A 123 1.52 -0.42 -15.77
C ARG A 123 2.32 -1.33 -16.72
N ILE A 124 3.03 -2.32 -16.19
CA ILE A 124 3.79 -3.30 -16.98
C ILE A 124 2.85 -4.09 -17.89
N LEU A 125 1.72 -4.56 -17.35
CA LEU A 125 0.75 -5.31 -18.13
C LEU A 125 0.06 -4.48 -19.20
N HIS A 126 -0.14 -3.19 -18.95
CA HIS A 126 -0.65 -2.27 -19.95
C HIS A 126 0.36 -2.08 -21.10
N GLN A 127 1.64 -1.88 -20.78
CA GLN A 127 2.71 -1.76 -21.78
C GLN A 127 2.87 -3.03 -22.62
N LYS A 128 2.56 -4.21 -22.08
CA LYS A 128 2.65 -5.49 -22.81
C LYS A 128 1.44 -5.77 -23.71
N ARG A 129 0.35 -5.01 -23.58
CA ARG A 129 -0.90 -5.20 -24.34
C ARG A 129 -1.18 -4.13 -25.40
N GLY A 130 -0.53 -2.97 -25.29
CA GLY A 130 -0.51 -1.95 -26.35
C GLY A 130 0.60 -2.23 -27.34
#